data_AF-A0A2V5YD09-F1
#
_entry.id   AF-A0A2V5YD09-F1
#
_cell.length_a   1.000
_cell.length_b   1.000
_cell.length_c   1.000
_cell.angle_alpha   90.00
_cell.angle_beta   90.00
_cell.angle_gamma   90.00
#
_symmetry.space_group_name_H-M   'P 1'
#
loop_
_entity.id
_entity.type
_entity.pdbx_description
1 polymer ?
#
loop_
_entity_poly.entity_id
_entity_poly.type
_entity_poly.pdbx_seq_one_letter_code
_entity_poly.pdbx_strand_id
1 'polypeptide(L)'
;MVKEYTEKLYIPAAQAYGNFSRDSCGAATQLSQWKTKIRKDWPQVQISDVQVVNKDRQSILVGESLQIKARVHLGAVDPQHVRVEAYHGEVDNGDIRNPTATVLNQNSQADGDGNYVYQGNVPATESGTYGFSVRVVPTHPHLMQAHELRLITWS
;
A
#
# COMPACT_ATOMS: atom_id res chain seq x y z
N MET A 1 4.78 25.36 18.95
CA MET A 1 3.59 24.48 19.04
C MET A 1 2.42 25.00 18.20
N VAL A 2 1.72 26.10 18.50
CA VAL A 2 0.52 26.53 17.72
C VAL A 2 0.74 26.61 16.20
N LYS A 3 1.85 27.20 15.74
CA LYS A 3 2.19 27.30 14.31
C LYS A 3 2.22 25.94 13.60
N GLU A 4 2.78 24.93 14.24
CA GLU A 4 2.93 23.59 13.67
C GLU A 4 1.57 22.88 13.50
N TYR A 5 0.64 23.07 14.45
CA TYR A 5 -0.74 22.57 14.31
C TYR A 5 -1.46 23.29 13.17
N THR A 6 -1.28 24.60 13.07
CA THR A 6 -1.87 25.38 11.98
C THR A 6 -1.39 24.90 10.62
N GLU A 7 -0.07 24.72 10.45
CA GLU A 7 0.54 24.31 9.19
C GLU A 7 0.24 22.85 8.82
N LYS A 8 0.33 21.94 9.78
CA LYS A 8 0.18 20.49 9.52
C LYS A 8 -1.27 20.00 9.53
N LEU A 9 -2.18 20.68 10.22
CA LEU A 9 -3.56 20.19 10.41
C LEU A 9 -4.60 21.18 9.87
N TYR A 10 -4.61 22.44 10.34
CA TYR A 10 -5.69 23.37 9.99
C TYR A 10 -5.66 23.83 8.53
N ILE A 11 -4.49 24.18 8.01
CA ILE A 11 -4.36 24.61 6.60
C ILE A 11 -4.76 23.47 5.64
N PRO A 12 -4.25 22.23 5.77
CA PRO A 12 -4.69 21.12 4.94
C PRO A 12 -6.19 20.83 5.07
N ALA A 13 -6.76 20.90 6.27
CA ALA A 13 -8.19 20.71 6.48
C ALA A 13 -9.04 21.79 5.78
N ALA A 14 -8.63 23.05 5.83
CA ALA A 14 -9.32 24.14 5.13
C ALA A 14 -9.24 23.99 3.60
N GLN A 15 -8.09 23.56 3.07
CA GLN A 15 -7.92 23.27 1.65
C GLN A 15 -8.79 22.09 1.21
N ALA A 16 -8.82 21.01 2.01
CA ALA A 16 -9.69 19.86 1.78
C ALA A 16 -11.16 20.28 1.76
N TYR A 17 -11.61 21.09 2.72
CA TYR A 17 -12.97 21.64 2.74
C TYR A 17 -13.28 22.43 1.46
N GLY A 18 -12.36 23.30 1.03
CA GLY A 18 -12.51 24.04 -0.21
C GLY A 18 -12.64 23.15 -1.44
N ASN A 19 -11.85 22.08 -1.53
CA ASN A 19 -11.92 21.12 -2.64
C ASN A 19 -13.22 20.31 -2.61
N PHE A 20 -13.65 19.86 -1.43
CA PHE A 20 -14.86 19.05 -1.29
C PHE A 20 -16.17 19.82 -1.41
N SER A 21 -16.15 21.14 -1.18
CA SER A 21 -17.37 21.98 -1.26
C SER A 21 -17.63 22.53 -2.66
N ARG A 22 -16.70 22.38 -3.60
CA ARG A 22 -16.89 22.78 -5.01
C ARG A 22 -17.85 21.84 -5.72
N ASP A 23 -18.38 22.29 -6.85
CA ASP A 23 -19.18 21.50 -7.79
C ASP A 23 -20.28 20.70 -7.10
N SER A 24 -21.04 21.35 -6.22
CA SER A 24 -22.13 20.75 -5.43
C SER A 24 -21.70 19.52 -4.62
N CYS A 25 -20.48 19.54 -4.09
CA CYS A 25 -19.88 18.44 -3.33
C CYS A 25 -19.68 17.15 -4.12
N GLY A 26 -19.41 17.26 -5.43
CA GLY A 26 -19.19 16.11 -6.32
C GLY A 26 -18.07 15.17 -5.84
N ALA A 27 -16.88 15.71 -5.56
CA ALA A 27 -15.73 14.92 -5.10
C ALA A 27 -15.99 14.24 -3.75
N ALA A 28 -16.71 14.90 -2.83
CA ALA A 28 -17.07 14.33 -1.54
C ALA A 28 -18.06 13.17 -1.70
N THR A 29 -19.03 13.32 -2.61
CA THR A 29 -20.02 12.28 -2.93
C THR A 29 -19.35 11.07 -3.56
N GLN A 30 -18.48 11.28 -4.54
CA GLN A 30 -17.69 10.21 -5.18
C GLN A 30 -16.82 9.47 -4.16
N LEU A 31 -16.10 10.20 -3.31
CA LEU A 31 -15.29 9.59 -2.25
C LEU A 31 -16.16 8.78 -1.28
N SER A 32 -17.32 9.28 -0.87
CA SER A 32 -18.25 8.57 0.01
C SER A 32 -18.73 7.25 -0.62
N GLN A 33 -19.17 7.29 -1.89
CA GLN A 33 -19.60 6.11 -2.63
C GLN A 33 -18.45 5.10 -2.77
N TRP A 34 -17.26 5.57 -3.13
CA TRP A 34 -16.06 4.75 -3.21
C TRP A 34 -15.72 4.09 -1.86
N LYS A 35 -15.75 4.84 -0.74
CA LYS A 35 -15.50 4.31 0.62
C LYS A 35 -16.50 3.23 1.01
N THR A 36 -17.76 3.35 0.61
CA THR A 36 -18.78 2.31 0.85
C THR A 36 -18.51 1.07 0.02
N LYS A 37 -18.21 1.24 -1.28
CA LYS A 37 -17.91 0.13 -2.19
C LYS A 37 -16.66 -0.62 -1.75
N ILE A 38 -15.55 0.09 -1.50
CA ILE A 38 -14.29 -0.52 -1.14
C ILE A 38 -14.41 -1.34 0.15
N ARG A 39 -15.14 -0.85 1.16
CA ARG A 39 -15.39 -1.61 2.41
C ARG A 39 -16.19 -2.89 2.18
N LYS A 40 -17.17 -2.84 1.28
CA LYS A 40 -17.99 -4.00 0.92
C LYS A 40 -17.18 -5.08 0.21
N ASP A 41 -16.32 -4.66 -0.72
CA ASP A 41 -15.60 -5.57 -1.61
C ASP A 41 -14.24 -6.02 -1.01
N TRP A 42 -13.69 -5.29 -0.03
CA TRP A 42 -12.39 -5.58 0.60
C TRP A 42 -12.20 -7.00 1.14
N PRO A 43 -13.21 -7.68 1.72
CA PRO A 43 -13.02 -9.06 2.20
C PRO A 43 -12.58 -10.05 1.12
N GLN A 44 -12.74 -9.72 -0.16
CA GLN A 44 -12.25 -10.52 -1.29
C GLN A 44 -10.76 -10.30 -1.54
N VAL A 45 -10.16 -9.20 -1.07
CA VAL A 45 -8.76 -8.88 -1.31
C VAL A 45 -7.86 -9.83 -0.52
N GLN A 46 -7.06 -10.62 -1.21
CA GLN A 46 -6.18 -11.62 -0.62
C GLN A 46 -4.82 -11.64 -1.31
N ILE A 47 -3.75 -11.84 -0.54
CA ILE A 47 -2.42 -12.10 -1.08
C ILE A 47 -2.28 -13.62 -1.17
N SER A 48 -2.23 -14.14 -2.39
CA SER A 48 -2.22 -15.58 -2.65
C SER A 48 -0.81 -16.19 -2.61
N ASP A 49 0.19 -15.42 -3.00
CA ASP A 49 1.57 -15.91 -3.09
C ASP A 49 2.55 -14.73 -3.06
N VAL A 50 3.68 -14.93 -2.39
CA VAL A 50 4.76 -13.95 -2.26
C VAL A 50 6.09 -14.66 -2.50
N GLN A 51 6.82 -14.22 -3.51
CA GLN A 51 8.08 -14.82 -3.94
C GLN A 51 9.19 -13.77 -3.98
N VAL A 52 10.38 -14.19 -3.58
CA VAL A 52 11.62 -13.48 -3.88
C VAL A 52 12.15 -14.04 -5.20
N VAL A 53 12.21 -13.22 -6.24
CA VAL A 53 12.57 -13.67 -7.60
C VAL A 53 14.05 -14.01 -7.68
N ASN A 54 14.91 -13.29 -6.95
CA ASN A 54 16.35 -13.52 -6.91
C ASN A 54 16.81 -14.41 -5.74
N LYS A 55 15.96 -15.34 -5.28
CA LYS A 55 16.20 -16.23 -4.14
C LYS A 55 17.38 -17.20 -4.32
N ASP A 56 17.83 -17.42 -5.55
CA ASP A 56 18.99 -18.28 -5.85
C ASP A 56 20.30 -17.76 -5.24
N ARG A 57 20.32 -16.49 -4.79
CA ARG A 57 21.39 -15.95 -3.97
C ARG A 57 21.10 -16.28 -2.50
N GLN A 58 21.81 -17.26 -1.96
CA GLN A 58 21.76 -17.66 -0.55
C GLN A 58 22.05 -16.51 0.44
N SER A 59 22.64 -15.41 -0.05
CA SER A 59 22.89 -14.18 0.70
C SER A 59 22.80 -13.00 -0.26
N ILE A 60 22.07 -11.95 0.11
CA ILE A 60 21.96 -10.71 -0.65
C ILE A 60 22.93 -9.73 -0.03
N LEU A 61 23.83 -9.18 -0.86
CA LEU A 61 24.85 -8.25 -0.38
C LEU A 61 24.23 -6.90 -0.05
N VAL A 62 24.78 -6.22 0.96
CA VAL A 62 24.41 -4.84 1.28
C VAL A 62 24.65 -3.96 0.04
N GLY A 63 23.64 -3.19 -0.34
CA GLY A 63 23.64 -2.37 -1.56
C GLY A 63 23.01 -3.04 -2.78
N GLU A 64 22.66 -4.33 -2.70
CA GLU A 64 21.80 -4.98 -3.70
C GLU A 64 20.31 -4.75 -3.39
N SER A 65 19.44 -5.30 -4.26
CA SER A 65 17.98 -5.25 -4.04
C SER A 65 17.35 -6.63 -4.13
N LEU A 66 16.38 -6.88 -3.25
CA LEU A 66 15.49 -8.02 -3.29
C LEU A 66 14.37 -7.73 -4.29
N GLN A 67 14.25 -8.55 -5.32
CA GLN A 67 13.12 -8.44 -6.23
C GLN A 67 11.95 -9.25 -5.66
N ILE A 68 10.90 -8.56 -5.26
CA ILE A 68 9.69 -9.16 -4.69
C ILE A 68 8.63 -9.25 -5.78
N LYS A 69 7.97 -10.41 -5.84
CA LYS A 69 6.79 -10.65 -6.68
C LYS A 69 5.66 -11.15 -5.79
N ALA A 70 4.53 -10.45 -5.81
CA ALA A 70 3.33 -10.82 -5.08
C ALA A 70 2.17 -11.05 -6.05
N ARG A 71 1.42 -12.14 -5.85
CA ARG A 71 0.16 -12.39 -6.54
C ARG A 71 -1.00 -12.02 -5.62
N VAL A 72 -1.79 -11.04 -6.02
CA VAL A 72 -2.88 -10.48 -5.24
C VAL A 72 -4.20 -10.72 -5.96
N HIS A 73 -5.14 -11.35 -5.28
CA HIS A 73 -6.53 -11.44 -5.71
C HIS A 73 -7.27 -10.18 -5.25
N LEU A 74 -7.88 -9.43 -6.15
CA LEU A 74 -8.63 -8.22 -5.83
C LEU A 74 -10.15 -8.40 -5.90
N GLY A 75 -10.63 -9.49 -6.51
CA GLY A 75 -12.05 -9.71 -6.75
C GLY A 75 -12.68 -8.55 -7.55
N ALA A 76 -13.70 -7.91 -6.99
CA ALA A 76 -14.38 -6.77 -7.60
C ALA A 76 -13.68 -5.41 -7.38
N VAL A 77 -12.58 -5.36 -6.62
CA VAL A 77 -11.85 -4.12 -6.36
C VAL A 77 -10.97 -3.77 -7.56
N ASP A 78 -11.11 -2.53 -8.04
CA ASP A 78 -10.29 -2.02 -9.13
C ASP A 78 -8.82 -1.87 -8.68
N PRO A 79 -7.84 -2.38 -9.45
CA PRO A 79 -6.42 -2.24 -9.13
C PRO A 79 -5.95 -0.77 -8.97
N GLN A 80 -6.62 0.21 -9.58
CA GLN A 80 -6.29 1.62 -9.39
C GLN A 80 -6.59 2.15 -7.98
N HIS A 81 -7.44 1.43 -7.25
CA HIS A 81 -7.87 1.76 -5.90
C HIS A 81 -7.13 0.99 -4.81
N VAL A 82 -6.07 0.28 -5.17
CA VAL A 82 -5.20 -0.41 -4.22
C VAL A 82 -3.75 0.00 -4.42
N ARG A 83 -3.00 -0.05 -3.34
CA ARG A 83 -1.55 0.04 -3.35
C ARG A 83 -0.99 -1.18 -2.66
N VAL A 84 -0.12 -1.89 -3.36
CA VAL A 84 0.60 -3.05 -2.82
C VAL A 84 1.97 -2.58 -2.40
N GLU A 85 2.34 -2.90 -1.17
CA GLU A 85 3.58 -2.44 -0.55
C GLU A 85 4.33 -3.64 0.03
N ALA A 86 5.62 -3.71 -0.23
CA ALA A 86 6.53 -4.53 0.55
C ALA A 86 6.91 -3.76 1.82
N TYR A 87 6.56 -4.31 2.96
CA TYR A 87 6.90 -3.80 4.28
C TYR A 87 8.12 -4.58 4.78
N HIS A 88 9.25 -3.89 4.93
CA HIS A 88 10.53 -4.56 5.13
C HIS A 88 11.44 -3.81 6.09
N GLY A 89 12.37 -4.52 6.71
CA GLY A 89 13.32 -3.96 7.66
C GLY A 89 14.15 -5.04 8.35
N GLU A 90 14.98 -4.62 9.30
CA GLU A 90 15.74 -5.52 10.15
C GLU A 90 14.80 -6.32 11.05
N VAL A 91 15.06 -7.62 11.22
CA VAL A 91 14.31 -8.45 12.17
C VAL A 91 15.09 -8.55 13.46
N ASP A 92 14.45 -8.16 14.57
CA ASP A 92 14.93 -8.48 15.91
C ASP A 92 13.83 -9.24 16.68
N ASN A 93 14.19 -10.40 17.24
CA ASN A 93 13.27 -11.29 17.97
C ASN A 93 11.97 -11.66 17.23
N GLY A 94 12.01 -11.68 15.89
CA GLY A 94 10.85 -12.01 15.05
C GLY A 94 10.01 -10.82 14.62
N ASP A 95 10.28 -9.62 15.14
CA ASP A 95 9.60 -8.38 14.76
C ASP A 95 10.46 -7.54 13.82
N ILE A 96 9.83 -6.88 12.84
CA ILE A 96 10.51 -5.95 11.94
C ILE A 96 10.70 -4.60 12.65
N ARG A 97 11.96 -4.17 12.80
CA ARG A 97 12.35 -2.87 13.32
C ARG A 97 12.55 -1.85 12.21
N ASN A 98 12.23 -0.59 12.54
CA ASN A 98 12.31 0.57 11.64
C ASN A 98 11.82 0.27 10.20
N PRO A 99 10.59 -0.27 10.07
CA PRO A 99 10.14 -0.79 8.80
C PRO A 99 9.91 0.32 7.78
N THR A 100 10.36 0.05 6.57
CA THR A 100 10.12 0.89 5.40
C THR A 100 9.09 0.20 4.49
N ALA A 101 8.24 0.99 3.85
CA ALA A 101 7.26 0.50 2.89
C ALA A 101 7.67 0.91 1.46
N THR A 102 7.94 -0.08 0.61
CA THR A 102 8.26 0.13 -0.80
C THR A 102 7.07 -0.29 -1.66
N VAL A 103 6.61 0.60 -2.55
CA VAL A 103 5.48 0.31 -3.45
C VAL A 103 5.88 -0.73 -4.49
N LEU A 104 5.05 -1.75 -4.66
CA LEU A 104 5.16 -2.73 -5.74
C LEU A 104 4.28 -2.28 -6.90
N ASN A 105 4.83 -2.25 -8.10
CA ASN A 105 4.13 -1.86 -9.31
C ASN A 105 3.41 -3.07 -9.92
N GLN A 106 2.23 -2.84 -10.46
CA GLN A 106 1.51 -3.87 -11.21
C GLN A 106 2.31 -4.23 -12.47
N ASN A 107 2.69 -5.50 -12.60
CA ASN A 107 3.54 -5.97 -13.71
C ASN A 107 2.73 -6.67 -14.82
N SER A 108 1.50 -7.10 -14.55
CA SER A 108 0.65 -7.77 -15.53
C SER A 108 -0.83 -7.38 -15.42
N GLN A 109 -1.56 -7.54 -16.53
CA GLN A 109 -3.02 -7.46 -16.52
C GLN A 109 -3.61 -8.63 -15.73
N ALA A 110 -4.88 -8.49 -15.33
CA ALA A 110 -5.55 -9.51 -14.54
C ALA A 110 -5.54 -10.86 -15.24
N ASP A 111 -5.12 -11.91 -14.54
CA ASP A 111 -5.57 -13.26 -14.86
C ASP A 111 -7.10 -13.18 -14.74
N GLY A 112 -7.88 -13.64 -15.73
CA GLY A 112 -9.33 -13.34 -15.89
C GLY A 112 -10.25 -13.58 -14.68
N ASP A 113 -9.73 -14.17 -13.61
CA ASP A 113 -10.35 -14.36 -12.30
C ASP A 113 -10.06 -13.23 -11.28
N GLY A 114 -9.55 -12.06 -11.70
CA GLY A 114 -9.28 -10.92 -10.80
C GLY A 114 -7.99 -11.05 -9.98
N ASN A 115 -7.04 -11.85 -10.47
CA ASN A 115 -5.70 -11.97 -9.88
C ASN A 115 -4.74 -11.03 -10.61
N TYR A 116 -3.84 -10.39 -9.85
CA TYR A 116 -2.87 -9.43 -10.37
C TYR A 116 -1.49 -9.74 -9.82
N VAL A 117 -0.46 -9.49 -10.63
CA VAL A 117 0.94 -9.63 -10.19
C VAL A 117 1.54 -8.26 -9.96
N TYR A 118 2.08 -8.07 -8.76
CA TYR A 118 2.80 -6.87 -8.36
C TYR A 118 4.27 -7.20 -8.16
N GLN A 119 5.16 -6.32 -8.61
CA GLN A 119 6.61 -6.49 -8.51
C GLN A 119 7.31 -5.19 -8.13
N GLY A 120 8.42 -5.32 -7.41
CA GLY A 120 9.24 -4.19 -7.02
C GLY A 120 10.55 -4.63 -6.37
N ASN A 121 11.45 -3.66 -6.23
CA ASN A 121 12.79 -3.89 -5.70
C ASN A 121 12.89 -3.28 -4.30
N VAL A 122 13.16 -4.10 -3.31
CA VAL A 122 13.42 -3.70 -1.94
C VAL A 122 14.92 -3.58 -1.72
N PRO A 123 15.45 -2.39 -1.38
CA PRO A 123 16.89 -2.21 -1.18
C PRO A 123 17.34 -2.92 0.10
N ALA A 124 18.42 -3.70 0.01
CA ALA A 124 19.09 -4.30 1.16
C ALA A 124 20.10 -3.28 1.72
N THR A 125 19.61 -2.35 2.55
CA THR A 125 20.41 -1.23 3.07
C THR A 125 21.27 -1.58 4.27
N GLU A 126 20.93 -2.64 5.00
CA GLU A 126 21.58 -3.01 6.25
C GLU A 126 21.97 -4.49 6.28
N SER A 127 23.08 -4.79 6.95
CA SER A 127 23.54 -6.15 7.20
C SER A 127 22.78 -6.76 8.39
N GLY A 128 22.25 -7.98 8.23
CA GLY A 128 21.54 -8.67 9.31
C GLY A 128 20.45 -9.59 8.78
N THR A 129 19.62 -10.11 9.67
CA THR A 129 18.41 -10.84 9.27
C THR A 129 17.40 -9.82 8.78
N TYR A 130 17.15 -9.81 7.46
CA TYR A 130 16.18 -8.92 6.85
C TYR A 130 14.85 -9.62 6.66
N GLY A 131 13.79 -9.01 7.16
CA GLY A 131 12.43 -9.52 7.05
C GLY A 131 11.61 -8.65 6.12
N PHE A 132 10.65 -9.28 5.44
CA PHE A 132 9.64 -8.54 4.71
C PHE A 132 8.31 -9.25 4.76
N SER A 133 7.23 -8.48 4.62
CA SER A 133 5.87 -8.93 4.42
C SER A 133 5.22 -8.05 3.36
N VAL A 134 4.24 -8.57 2.63
CA VAL A 134 3.52 -7.77 1.63
C VAL A 134 2.18 -7.37 2.22
N ARG A 135 1.78 -6.12 1.99
CA ARG A 135 0.45 -5.62 2.34
C ARG A 135 -0.24 -4.96 1.17
N VAL A 136 -1.57 -5.03 1.19
CA VAL A 136 -2.44 -4.29 0.29
C VAL A 136 -3.22 -3.26 1.11
N VAL A 137 -3.24 -2.01 0.66
CA VAL A 137 -3.99 -0.91 1.27
C VAL A 137 -4.85 -0.20 0.24
N PRO A 138 -6.05 0.29 0.59
CA PRO A 138 -6.88 1.03 -0.35
C PRO A 138 -6.27 2.41 -0.60
N THR A 139 -6.36 2.90 -1.84
CA THR A 139 -5.87 4.22 -2.22
C THR A 139 -6.89 4.97 -3.09
N HIS A 140 -6.96 6.28 -2.91
CA HIS A 140 -7.82 7.16 -3.69
C HIS A 140 -7.24 8.57 -3.67
N PRO A 141 -7.30 9.35 -4.77
CA PRO A 141 -6.70 10.70 -4.85
C PRO A 141 -7.18 11.68 -3.77
N HIS A 142 -8.41 11.49 -3.28
CA HIS A 142 -9.03 12.31 -2.24
C HIS A 142 -8.95 11.73 -0.81
N LEU A 143 -8.21 10.65 -0.58
CA LEU A 143 -7.91 10.22 0.79
C LEU A 143 -6.93 11.19 1.44
N MET A 144 -7.23 11.61 2.68
CA MET A 144 -6.38 12.53 3.42
C MET A 144 -5.23 11.81 4.16
N GLN A 145 -5.43 10.53 4.45
CA GLN A 145 -4.42 9.66 5.06
C GLN A 145 -4.50 8.25 4.46
N ALA A 146 -3.34 7.59 4.31
CA ALA A 146 -3.26 6.27 3.70
C ALA A 146 -4.04 5.18 4.46
N HIS A 147 -4.26 5.38 5.77
CA HIS A 147 -4.90 4.38 6.65
C HIS A 147 -6.31 4.78 7.11
N GLU A 148 -6.94 5.75 6.44
CA GLU A 148 -8.23 6.33 6.86
C GLU A 148 -9.32 5.27 7.03
N LEU A 149 -9.29 4.24 6.18
CA LEU A 149 -10.27 3.17 6.17
C LEU A 149 -9.97 2.04 7.14
N ARG A 150 -8.76 2.00 7.72
CA ARG A 150 -8.28 0.90 8.59
C ARG A 150 -8.41 -0.49 7.95
N LEU A 151 -8.38 -0.53 6.62
CA LEU A 151 -8.38 -1.75 5.83
C LEU A 151 -6.95 -2.02 5.37
N ILE A 152 -6.41 -3.17 5.78
CA ILE A 152 -5.09 -3.65 5.36
C ILE A 152 -5.19 -5.16 5.24
N THR A 153 -4.77 -5.71 4.10
CA THR A 153 -4.62 -7.15 3.90
C THR A 153 -3.12 -7.47 3.94
N TRP A 154 -2.72 -8.41 4.78
CA TRP A 154 -1.33 -8.88 4.90
C TRP A 154 -1.18 -10.29 4.31
N SER A 155 0.04 -10.62 3.88
CA SER A 155 0.43 -11.97 3.44
C SER A 155 0.70 -12.89 4.62
#